data_AF-A0A0G1IZX3-F1
#
_entry.id   AF-A0A0G1IZX3-F1
#
_cell.length_a   1.000
_cell.length_b   1.000
_cell.length_c   1.000
_cell.angle_alpha   90.00
_cell.angle_beta   90.00
_cell.angle_gamma   90.00
#
_symmetry.space_group_name_H-M   'P 1'
#
loop_
_entity.id
_entity.type
_entity.pdbx_description
1 polymer ?
#
loop_
_entity_poly.entity_id
_entity_poly.type
_entity_poly.pdbx_seq_one_letter_code
_entity_poly.pdbx_strand_id
1 'polypeptide(L)'
;MCQAEMTPIGLTFKHEGFDKYGKVRQGELMIVHRCMECGKVNINRIAGDDSEETILLLLQQKNITNELGSILKQSDIDLLGKKDEDRVRKQLFGTHQVG
;
A
#
# COMPACT_ATOMS: atom_id res chain seq x y z
N MET A 1 2.21 21.38 -11.48
CA MET A 1 2.49 20.42 -10.39
C MET A 1 1.47 20.73 -9.30
N CYS A 2 0.64 19.77 -8.89
CA CYS A 2 -0.33 20.01 -7.81
C CYS A 2 0.45 20.01 -6.48
N GLN A 3 0.17 20.98 -5.60
CA GLN A 3 0.85 21.17 -4.31
C GLN A 3 -0.11 20.92 -3.13
N ALA A 4 -1.30 20.36 -3.40
CA ALA A 4 -2.27 20.06 -2.37
C ALA A 4 -1.83 18.90 -1.47
N GLU A 5 -2.48 18.83 -0.31
CA GLU A 5 -2.30 17.78 0.66
C GLU A 5 -2.56 16.39 0.07
N MET A 6 -1.71 15.44 0.46
CA MET A 6 -1.86 14.04 0.12
C MET A 6 -2.22 13.25 1.36
N THR A 7 -3.32 12.52 1.31
CA THR A 7 -3.81 11.72 2.44
C THR A 7 -3.50 10.24 2.20
N PRO A 8 -3.07 9.47 3.22
CA PRO A 8 -2.93 8.03 3.11
C PRO A 8 -4.32 7.39 2.98
N ILE A 9 -4.48 6.53 1.97
CA ILE A 9 -5.75 5.86 1.66
C ILE A 9 -5.67 4.33 1.74
N GLY A 10 -4.48 3.78 1.98
CA GLY A 10 -4.28 2.34 2.10
C GLY A 10 -2.84 1.92 1.90
N LEU A 11 -2.64 0.60 1.77
CA LEU A 11 -1.33 -0.02 1.57
C LEU A 11 -1.29 -0.79 0.25
N THR A 12 -0.09 -0.97 -0.29
CA THR A 12 0.15 -1.82 -1.47
C THR A 12 1.51 -2.52 -1.36
N PHE A 13 1.70 -3.61 -2.11
CA PHE A 13 3.04 -4.13 -2.37
C PHE A 13 3.51 -3.62 -3.72
N LYS A 14 4.71 -3.04 -3.76
CA LYS A 14 5.31 -2.61 -5.02
C LYS A 14 5.41 -3.80 -5.99
N HIS A 15 4.98 -3.61 -7.23
CA HIS A 15 5.16 -4.61 -8.27
C HIS A 15 6.63 -4.69 -8.69
N GLU A 16 7.27 -5.84 -8.49
CA GLU A 16 8.65 -6.10 -8.91
C GLU A 16 8.75 -7.08 -10.09
N GLY A 17 7.65 -7.18 -10.86
CA GLY A 17 7.55 -8.06 -12.00
C GLY A 17 7.56 -9.54 -11.61
N PHE A 18 8.18 -10.37 -12.45
CA PHE A 18 8.17 -11.83 -12.31
C PHE A 18 9.57 -12.37 -11.99
N ASP A 19 9.62 -13.46 -11.24
CA ASP A 19 10.85 -14.24 -11.06
C ASP A 19 11.20 -15.07 -12.30
N LYS A 20 12.34 -15.77 -12.25
CA LYS A 20 12.82 -16.63 -13.35
C LYS A 20 11.90 -17.83 -13.65
N TYR A 21 10.89 -18.06 -12.82
CA TYR A 21 9.88 -19.12 -12.97
C TYR A 21 8.50 -18.56 -13.36
N GLY A 22 8.40 -17.26 -13.66
CA GLY A 22 7.14 -16.61 -14.04
C GLY A 22 6.19 -16.34 -12.88
N LYS A 23 6.64 -16.42 -11.62
CA LYS A 23 5.83 -16.05 -10.45
C LYS A 23 5.98 -14.57 -10.13
N VAL A 24 4.88 -13.90 -9.77
CA VAL A 24 4.90 -12.50 -9.33
C VAL A 24 5.78 -12.37 -8.09
N ARG A 25 6.75 -11.46 -8.14
CA ARG A 25 7.58 -11.12 -6.98
C ARG A 25 6.80 -10.19 -6.06
N GLN A 26 6.75 -10.54 -4.78
CA GLN A 26 6.30 -9.61 -3.76
C GLN A 26 7.39 -8.55 -3.53
N GLY A 27 7.09 -7.29 -3.83
CA GLY A 27 7.97 -6.17 -3.51
C GLY A 27 7.78 -5.62 -2.10
N GLU A 28 8.36 -4.43 -1.88
CA GLU A 28 8.28 -3.69 -0.62
C GLU A 28 6.84 -3.26 -0.28
N LEU A 29 6.49 -3.26 1.00
CA LEU A 29 5.24 -2.66 1.50
C LEU A 29 5.33 -1.13 1.39
N MET A 30 4.28 -0.52 0.84
CA MET A 30 4.23 0.92 0.56
C MET A 30 2.89 1.51 1.02
N ILE A 31 2.89 2.80 1.36
CA ILE A 31 1.68 3.56 1.66
C ILE A 31 1.17 4.24 0.40
N VAL A 32 -0.10 4.02 0.07
CA VAL A 32 -0.77 4.70 -1.05
C VAL A 32 -1.36 6.01 -0.55
N HIS A 33 -0.98 7.11 -1.20
CA HIS A 33 -1.50 8.43 -0.91
C HIS A 33 -2.36 8.94 -2.07
N ARG A 34 -3.45 9.64 -1.77
CA ARG A 34 -4.29 10.34 -2.74
C ARG A 34 -4.19 11.84 -2.53
N CYS A 35 -3.98 12.59 -3.61
CA CYS A 35 -4.11 14.03 -3.59
C CYS A 35 -5.58 14.43 -3.44
N MET A 36 -5.86 15.29 -2.46
CA MET A 36 -7.24 15.72 -2.15
C MET A 36 -7.84 16.72 -3.16
N GLU A 37 -7.01 17.29 -4.05
CA GLU A 37 -7.46 18.25 -5.06
C GLU A 37 -7.54 17.62 -6.45
N CYS A 38 -6.47 17.00 -6.94
CA CYS A 38 -6.42 16.45 -8.30
C CYS A 38 -6.68 14.93 -8.38
N GLY A 39 -6.87 14.25 -7.25
CA GLY A 39 -7.20 12.83 -7.19
C GLY A 39 -6.07 11.86 -7.56
N LYS A 40 -4.90 12.36 -7.97
CA LYS A 40 -3.72 11.53 -8.28
C LYS A 40 -3.32 10.67 -7.09
N VAL A 41 -2.88 9.45 -7.38
CA VAL A 41 -2.36 8.51 -6.39
C VAL A 41 -0.84 8.36 -6.55
N ASN A 42 -0.15 8.15 -5.44
CA ASN A 42 1.27 7.79 -5.41
C ASN A 42 1.54 6.76 -4.31
N ILE A 43 2.66 6.05 -4.41
CA ILE A 43 3.11 5.08 -3.41
C ILE A 43 4.40 5.59 -2.77
N ASN A 44 4.45 5.57 -1.44
CA ASN A 44 5.61 6.01 -0.68
C ASN A 44 6.16 4.86 0.16
N ARG A 45 7.49 4.83 0.33
CA ARG A 45 8.16 3.89 1.25
C ARG A 45 7.73 4.20 2.67
N ILE A 46 7.61 3.15 3.48
CA ILE A 46 7.49 3.28 4.94
C ILE A 46 8.87 3.60 5.50
N ALA A 47 8.98 4.66 6.28
CA ALA A 47 10.18 5.04 7.01
C ALA A 47 10.26 4.28 8.35
N GLY A 48 11.45 4.19 8.93
CA GLY A 48 11.66 3.47 10.20
C GLY A 48 11.05 4.16 11.43
N ASP A 49 10.69 5.44 11.30
CA ASP A 49 10.02 6.25 12.31
C ASP A 49 8.49 6.36 12.09
N ASP A 50 7.96 5.75 11.03
CA ASP A 50 6.51 5.61 10.84
C ASP A 50 5.94 4.61 11.86
N SER A 51 4.80 4.95 12.46
CA SER A 51 4.10 4.09 13.43
C SER A 51 3.50 2.86 12.74
N GLU A 52 3.94 1.65 13.12
CA GLU A 52 3.42 0.39 12.58
C GLU A 52 1.93 0.21 12.89
N GLU A 53 1.49 0.68 14.07
CA GLU A 53 0.07 0.68 14.47
C GLU A 53 -0.76 1.52 13.52
N THR A 54 -0.29 2.73 13.18
CA THR A 54 -0.96 3.64 12.24
C THR A 54 -1.04 3.02 10.85
N ILE A 55 0.04 2.36 10.41
CA ILE A 55 0.09 1.65 9.14
C ILE A 55 -0.92 0.51 9.10
N LEU A 56 -1.04 -0.29 10.17
CA LEU A 56 -2.01 -1.38 10.26
C LEU A 56 -3.47 -0.88 10.19
N LEU A 57 -3.76 0.32 10.71
CA LEU A 57 -5.10 0.92 10.59
C LEU A 57 -5.46 1.24 9.13
N LEU A 58 -4.48 1.60 8.29
CA LEU A 58 -4.72 1.84 6.86
C LEU A 58 -5.19 0.58 6.11
N LEU A 59 -4.80 -0.62 6.58
CA LEU A 59 -5.27 -1.89 6.00
C LEU A 59 -6.77 -2.13 6.23
N GLN A 60 -7.34 -1.48 7.25
CA GLN A 60 -8.75 -1.64 7.63
C GLN A 60 -9.68 -0.64 6.92
N GLN A 61 -9.12 0.37 6.26
CA GLN A 61 -9.92 1.36 5.52
C GLN A 61 -10.56 0.73 4.27
N LYS A 62 -11.86 0.98 4.08
CA LYS A 62 -12.66 0.35 2.99
C LYS A 62 -13.36 1.33 2.05
N ASN A 63 -12.98 2.61 2.05
CA ASN A 63 -13.64 3.62 1.23
C ASN A 63 -13.10 3.67 -0.21
N ILE A 64 -13.20 2.55 -0.93
CA ILE A 64 -12.90 2.51 -2.36
C ILE A 64 -14.18 2.81 -3.14
N THR A 65 -14.26 4.02 -3.70
CA THR A 65 -15.29 4.37 -4.68
C THR A 65 -14.93 3.82 -6.06
N ASN A 66 -15.89 3.72 -6.98
CA ASN A 66 -15.64 3.29 -8.35
C ASN A 66 -14.60 4.17 -9.08
N GLU A 67 -14.63 5.47 -8.81
CA GLU A 67 -13.65 6.42 -9.34
C GLU A 67 -12.24 6.10 -8.82
N LEU A 68 -12.09 5.93 -7.50
CA LEU A 68 -10.80 5.61 -6.90
C LEU A 68 -10.28 4.26 -7.40
N GLY A 69 -11.13 3.25 -7.52
CA GLY A 69 -10.75 1.95 -8.09
C GLY A 69 -10.23 2.07 -9.53
N SER A 70 -10.82 2.95 -10.33
CA SER A 70 -10.37 3.20 -11.71
C SER A 70 -9.00 3.89 -11.74
N ILE A 71 -8.75 4.86 -10.85
CA ILE A 71 -7.47 5.57 -10.74
C ILE A 71 -6.36 4.61 -10.27
N LEU A 72 -6.64 3.79 -9.26
CA LEU A 72 -5.71 2.79 -8.73
C LEU A 72 -5.30 1.79 -9.82
N LYS A 73 -6.28 1.27 -10.57
CA LYS A 73 -6.03 0.35 -11.68
C LYS A 73 -5.19 0.97 -12.80
N GLN A 74 -5.47 2.23 -13.17
CA GLN A 74 -4.68 2.95 -14.17
C GLN A 74 -3.24 3.23 -13.70
N SER A 75 -3.01 3.25 -12.39
CA SER A 75 -1.71 3.49 -11.77
C SER A 75 -0.97 2.20 -11.43
N ASP A 76 -1.53 1.02 -11.79
CA ASP A 76 -1.00 -0.30 -11.44
C ASP A 76 -0.81 -0.49 -9.92
N ILE A 77 -1.78 -0.01 -9.13
CA ILE A 77 -1.79 -0.11 -7.67
C ILE A 77 -2.93 -1.00 -7.22
N ASP A 78 -2.58 -2.12 -6.59
CA ASP A 78 -3.53 -2.99 -5.90
C ASP A 78 -3.54 -2.69 -4.40
N LEU A 79 -4.68 -2.21 -3.88
CA LEU A 79 -4.83 -1.97 -2.45
C LEU A 79 -4.93 -3.30 -1.68
N LEU A 80 -4.14 -3.40 -0.61
CA LEU A 80 -4.17 -4.51 0.33
C LEU A 80 -5.41 -4.40 1.21
N GLY A 81 -5.93 -5.55 1.62
CA GLY A 81 -7.01 -5.62 2.60
C GLY A 81 -6.73 -6.65 3.68
N LYS A 82 -7.74 -6.96 4.48
CA LYS A 82 -7.63 -7.90 5.61
C LYS A 82 -7.02 -9.27 5.24
N LYS A 83 -7.23 -9.75 4.00
CA LYS A 83 -6.64 -11.01 3.51
C LYS A 83 -5.11 -10.98 3.41
N ASP A 84 -4.51 -9.78 3.37
CA ASP A 84 -3.08 -9.55 3.24
C ASP A 84 -2.42 -9.25 4.60
N GLU A 85 -3.18 -9.26 5.70
CA GLU A 85 -2.71 -8.85 7.04
C GLU A 85 -1.44 -9.61 7.47
N ASP A 86 -1.40 -10.92 7.29
CA ASP A 86 -0.22 -11.73 7.63
C ASP A 86 1.04 -11.29 6.86
N ARG A 87 0.89 -10.88 5.60
CA ARG A 87 2.01 -10.42 4.76
C ARG A 87 2.47 -9.04 5.21
N VAL A 88 1.53 -8.15 5.53
CA VAL A 88 1.80 -6.81 6.06
C VAL A 88 2.54 -6.90 7.39
N ARG A 89 2.04 -7.69 8.34
CA ARG A 89 2.65 -7.86 9.68
C ARG A 89 4.06 -8.45 9.59
N LYS A 90 4.29 -9.43 8.72
CA LYS A 90 5.65 -9.97 8.48
C LYS A 90 6.63 -8.92 7.95
N GLN A 91 6.15 -7.96 7.16
CA GLN A 91 7.00 -6.91 6.58
C GLN A 91 7.31 -5.80 7.60
N LEU A 92 6.33 -5.46 8.45
CA LEU A 92 6.50 -4.47 9.53
C LEU A 92 7.33 -5.00 10.70
N PHE A 93 7.06 -6.22 11.17
CA PHE A 93 7.67 -6.76 12.40
C PHE A 93 8.78 -7.81 12.14
N GLY A 94 9.00 -8.18 10.88
CA GLY A 94 9.92 -9.26 10.51
C GLY A 94 9.37 -10.66 10.78
N THR A 95 10.20 -11.69 10.56
CA THR A 95 9.84 -13.12 10.74
C THR A 95 10.04 -13.63 12.17
N HIS A 96 10.49 -12.79 13.10
CA HIS A 96 10.63 -13.16 14.51
C HIS A 96 9.33 -12.86 15.28
N GLN A 97 8.28 -13.64 14.98
CA GLN A 97 7.28 -13.97 15.99
C GLN A 97 7.53 -15.42 16.41
N VAL A 98 8.47 -15.60 17.34
CA VAL A 98 8.49 -16.79 18.20
C VAL A 98 7.36 -16.61 19.21
N GLY A 99 6.59 -17.66 19.41
CA GLY A 99 5.35 -17.67 20.19
C GLY A 99 5.51 -17.43 21.69
#